data_AF-A0AAP5D2I7-F1
#
_entry.id   AF-A0AAP5D2I7-F1
#
_cell.length_a   1.000
_cell.length_b   1.000
_cell.length_c   1.000
_cell.angle_alpha   90.00
_cell.angle_beta   90.00
_cell.angle_gamma   90.00
#
_symmetry.space_group_name_H-M   'P 1'
#
loop_
_entity.id
_entity.type
_entity.pdbx_description
1 polymer ?
#
loop_
_entity_poly.entity_id
_entity_poly.type
_entity_poly.pdbx_seq_one_letter_code
_entity_poly.pdbx_strand_id
1 'polypeptide(L)'
;MNQPLADDIQRALAELAAIPSRVSGTSASRMVRRFRGQTGCSREDYRELWASPERWLGPFASLPVPLREALADAADLELRERSFTVSDALHRAVYGPAFRMGSALARIGRRHRLTEGWRRRAWRSVHLFGRSITAASRAAGRAWLAVRRRAPFGRTSVFHALWRWAGVDPGAVAVGYLEAMPYDPSVSPVHRATRRGVESCALVGVDFLPSGGELVYLEANFNPGMGLDRMWTYDGDDPVGRRLCRFAHGRGFRRIVYFPSSMWHFEREMEEAWRRQAGALGLELEIRDDPALRSPWRRPWEPRMDFDATGTLYVNSRQLASPLCYVIRQKGLLDVEIERYNAFAPEPDRIPMARRVHDDEDLVPPEPGSRFPNLIVKDPLRDMGTGLVLYKVDRIPDGLESPPHLMFDYMPPELQDVSEKGEPGDFGVTYRAYLLITPDGPVYLGAKGNVGDVPVPAELPAGRIEDIRPYVINGMVAATVRSVTAREEEELEGATLRVGRVIHDFLRRKHALETTPNPAA
;
A
#
# COMPACT_ATOMS: atom_id res chain seq x y z
N MET A 1 29.74 -7.26 -6.93
CA MET A 1 30.69 -6.41 -6.19
C MET A 1 31.59 -7.27 -5.30
N ASN A 2 32.87 -6.94 -5.12
CA ASN A 2 33.75 -7.65 -4.18
C ASN A 2 33.79 -6.90 -2.83
N GLN A 3 34.14 -7.60 -1.74
CA GLN A 3 34.13 -7.02 -0.39
C GLN A 3 35.05 -5.79 -0.24
N PRO A 4 36.29 -5.78 -0.77
CA PRO A 4 37.16 -4.61 -0.66
C PRO A 4 36.54 -3.34 -1.27
N LEU A 5 35.87 -3.46 -2.43
CA LEU A 5 35.18 -2.34 -3.06
C LEU A 5 33.99 -1.86 -2.22
N ALA A 6 33.26 -2.78 -1.58
CA ALA A 6 32.17 -2.44 -0.67
C ALA A 6 32.66 -1.63 0.54
N ASP A 7 33.79 -2.05 1.14
CA ASP A 7 34.39 -1.37 2.30
C ASP A 7 34.89 0.04 1.93
N ASP A 8 35.49 0.22 0.74
CA ASP A 8 35.91 1.52 0.23
C ASP A 8 34.72 2.45 -0.03
N ILE A 9 33.63 1.92 -0.62
CA ILE A 9 32.39 2.68 -0.79
C ILE A 9 31.82 3.08 0.57
N GLN A 10 31.76 2.16 1.54
CA GLN A 10 31.23 2.44 2.87
C GLN A 10 31.99 3.57 3.57
N ARG A 11 33.33 3.55 3.51
CA ARG A 11 34.17 4.63 4.05
C ARG A 11 33.87 5.97 3.37
N ALA A 12 33.80 5.98 2.04
CA ALA A 12 33.51 7.20 1.30
C ALA A 12 32.08 7.72 1.53
N LEU A 13 31.10 6.84 1.73
CA LEU A 13 29.74 7.22 2.13
C LEU A 13 29.73 7.86 3.52
N ALA A 14 30.51 7.34 4.47
CA ALA A 14 30.62 7.93 5.81
C ALA A 14 31.25 9.34 5.75
N GLU A 15 32.26 9.55 4.91
CA GLU A 15 32.82 10.89 4.67
C GLU A 15 31.81 11.84 4.04
N LEU A 16 31.02 11.37 3.07
CA LEU A 16 29.93 12.15 2.48
C LEU A 16 28.86 12.52 3.51
N ALA A 17 28.59 11.63 4.47
CA ALA A 17 27.60 11.84 5.51
C ALA A 17 28.01 12.89 6.55
N ALA A 18 29.31 13.19 6.69
CA ALA A 18 29.80 14.26 7.56
C ALA A 18 29.54 15.68 7.00
N ILE A 19 29.09 15.78 5.75
CA ILE A 19 28.75 17.05 5.08
C ILE A 19 27.34 17.49 5.53
N PRO A 20 27.03 18.81 5.59
CA PRO A 20 25.67 19.28 5.83
C PRO A 20 24.64 18.57 4.94
N SER A 21 23.55 18.10 5.54
CA SER A 21 22.58 17.23 4.87
C SER A 21 21.89 17.86 3.65
N ARG A 22 21.87 19.19 3.57
CA ARG A 22 21.28 19.96 2.45
C ARG A 22 22.22 21.02 1.89
N VAL A 23 22.75 20.76 0.71
CA VAL A 23 23.64 21.66 -0.04
C VAL A 23 22.95 22.19 -1.31
N SER A 24 23.53 23.22 -1.95
CA SER A 24 23.08 23.66 -3.28
C SER A 24 23.18 22.53 -4.30
N GLY A 25 22.30 22.48 -5.30
CA GLY A 25 22.32 21.48 -6.37
C GLY A 25 23.65 21.37 -7.12
N THR A 26 24.31 22.50 -7.35
CA THR A 26 25.64 22.57 -7.98
C THR A 26 26.71 21.93 -7.09
N SER A 27 26.70 22.22 -5.78
CA SER A 27 27.60 21.59 -4.80
C SER A 27 27.34 20.09 -4.64
N ALA A 28 26.07 19.65 -4.57
CA ALA A 28 25.74 18.22 -4.56
C ALA A 28 26.30 17.51 -5.79
N SER A 29 26.14 18.10 -6.97
CA SER A 29 26.67 17.55 -8.23
C SER A 29 28.21 17.46 -8.22
N ARG A 30 28.89 18.47 -7.66
CA ARG A 30 30.36 18.45 -7.48
C ARG A 30 30.81 17.39 -6.49
N MET A 31 30.09 17.22 -5.38
CA MET A 31 30.37 16.21 -4.36
C MET A 31 30.18 14.79 -4.92
N VAL A 32 29.08 14.53 -5.64
CA VAL A 32 28.88 13.24 -6.33
C VAL A 32 29.99 12.99 -7.35
N ARG A 33 30.46 14.01 -8.08
CA ARG A 33 31.60 13.86 -9.00
C ARG A 33 32.90 13.54 -8.27
N ARG A 34 33.21 14.23 -7.17
CA ARG A 34 34.41 13.98 -6.36
C ARG A 34 34.38 12.57 -5.78
N PHE A 35 33.26 12.18 -5.18
CA PHE A 35 33.04 10.86 -4.62
C PHE A 35 33.30 9.75 -5.65
N ARG A 36 32.75 9.88 -6.86
CA ARG A 36 33.05 8.95 -7.97
C ARG A 36 34.54 8.88 -8.31
N GLY A 37 35.23 10.01 -8.30
CA GLY A 37 36.67 10.07 -8.56
C GLY A 37 37.50 9.41 -7.45
N GLN A 38 37.01 9.45 -6.20
CA GLN A 38 37.67 8.83 -5.05
C GLN A 38 37.45 7.31 -5.02
N THR A 39 36.23 6.84 -5.29
CA THR A 39 35.89 5.41 -5.17
C THR A 39 36.19 4.61 -6.43
N GLY A 40 36.31 5.24 -7.60
CA GLY A 40 36.48 4.55 -8.89
C GLY A 40 35.24 3.77 -9.38
N CYS A 41 34.23 3.58 -8.52
CA CYS A 41 33.01 2.83 -8.81
C CYS A 41 32.21 3.33 -10.02
N SER A 42 31.70 2.37 -10.78
CA SER A 42 30.74 2.57 -11.86
C SER A 42 29.32 2.87 -11.33
N ARG A 43 28.38 3.18 -12.23
CA ARG A 43 26.96 3.31 -11.83
C ARG A 43 26.37 1.97 -11.43
N GLU A 44 26.79 0.92 -12.13
CA GLU A 44 26.35 -0.45 -11.96
C GLU A 44 26.75 -0.97 -10.58
N ASP A 45 27.96 -0.68 -10.10
CA ASP A 45 28.39 -1.00 -8.72
C ASP A 45 27.47 -0.36 -7.67
N TYR A 46 27.09 0.90 -7.87
CA TYR A 46 26.13 1.57 -6.98
C TYR A 46 24.73 0.97 -7.06
N ARG A 47 24.27 0.59 -8.24
CA ARG A 47 22.97 -0.09 -8.38
C ARG A 47 22.98 -1.43 -7.66
N GLU A 48 24.05 -2.21 -7.80
CA GLU A 48 24.22 -3.48 -7.13
C GLU A 48 24.24 -3.31 -5.60
N LEU A 49 24.98 -2.30 -5.10
CA LEU A 49 25.01 -1.98 -3.68
C LEU A 49 23.61 -1.68 -3.13
N TRP A 50 22.85 -0.80 -3.80
CA TRP A 50 21.52 -0.39 -3.35
C TRP A 50 20.40 -1.39 -3.68
N ALA A 51 20.68 -2.39 -4.51
CA ALA A 51 19.77 -3.52 -4.72
C ALA A 51 19.78 -4.49 -3.52
N SER A 52 20.87 -4.52 -2.74
CA SER A 52 20.98 -5.37 -1.54
C SER A 52 21.83 -4.68 -0.46
N PRO A 53 21.38 -3.53 0.09
CA PRO A 53 22.19 -2.72 0.99
C PRO A 53 22.55 -3.46 2.28
N GLU A 54 21.69 -4.33 2.81
CA GLU A 54 22.00 -5.12 4.01
C GLU A 54 23.19 -6.05 3.81
N ARG A 55 23.36 -6.62 2.61
CA ARG A 55 24.50 -7.49 2.28
C ARG A 55 25.82 -6.73 2.32
N TRP A 56 25.84 -5.49 1.86
CA TRP A 56 27.06 -4.73 1.63
C TRP A 56 27.39 -3.74 2.75
N LEU A 57 26.37 -3.18 3.39
CA LEU A 57 26.51 -2.17 4.43
C LEU A 57 26.14 -2.69 5.83
N GLY A 58 25.56 -3.90 5.91
CA GLY A 58 24.94 -4.42 7.13
C GLY A 58 23.57 -3.82 7.41
N PRO A 59 22.91 -4.25 8.50
CA PRO A 59 21.64 -3.69 8.95
C PRO A 59 21.70 -2.17 9.09
N PHE A 60 20.60 -1.46 8.78
CA PHE A 60 20.58 0.00 8.89
C PHE A 60 20.96 0.48 10.30
N ALA A 61 20.51 -0.23 11.33
CA ALA A 61 20.82 0.07 12.73
C ALA A 61 22.33 0.01 13.05
N SER A 62 23.14 -0.77 12.32
CA SER A 62 24.59 -0.88 12.55
C SER A 62 25.41 0.18 11.81
N LEU A 63 24.80 1.01 10.95
CA LEU A 63 25.50 2.07 10.23
C LEU A 63 25.96 3.18 11.19
N PRO A 64 27.07 3.89 10.86
CA PRO A 64 27.47 5.10 11.57
C PRO A 64 26.33 6.12 11.65
N VAL A 65 26.16 6.77 12.80
CA VAL A 65 25.06 7.73 13.05
C VAL A 65 24.94 8.80 11.95
N PRO A 66 26.02 9.48 11.53
CA PRO A 66 25.91 10.49 10.48
C PRO A 66 25.38 9.93 9.15
N LEU A 67 25.75 8.69 8.81
CA LEU A 67 25.30 8.03 7.59
C LEU A 67 23.80 7.69 7.66
N ARG A 68 23.33 7.20 8.82
CA ARG A 68 21.90 6.95 9.04
C ARG A 68 21.08 8.22 8.86
N GLU A 69 21.51 9.30 9.50
CA GLU A 69 20.84 10.60 9.41
C GLU A 69 20.83 11.15 7.98
N ALA A 70 21.96 11.08 7.27
CA ALA A 70 22.04 11.58 5.90
C ALA A 70 21.17 10.78 4.91
N LEU A 71 21.05 9.46 5.10
CA LEU A 71 20.16 8.60 4.31
C LEU A 71 18.69 8.86 4.64
N ALA A 72 18.35 8.98 5.93
CA ALA A 72 17.00 9.31 6.38
C ALA A 72 16.53 10.68 5.85
N ASP A 73 17.41 11.68 5.88
CA ASP A 73 17.17 13.02 5.30
C ASP A 73 16.97 12.98 3.79
N ALA A 74 17.72 12.15 3.07
CA ALA A 74 17.57 11.97 1.63
C ALA A 74 16.23 11.32 1.29
N ALA A 75 15.79 10.36 2.11
CA ALA A 75 14.51 9.68 1.95
C ALA A 75 13.32 10.59 2.29
N ASP A 76 13.39 11.39 3.37
CA ASP A 76 12.42 12.46 3.66
C ASP A 76 12.28 13.41 2.46
N LEU A 77 13.42 13.85 1.89
CA LEU A 77 13.39 14.71 0.71
C LEU A 77 12.70 14.03 -0.49
N GLU A 78 12.97 12.75 -0.76
CA GLU A 78 12.29 12.01 -1.83
C GLU A 78 10.77 11.95 -1.60
N LEU A 79 10.32 11.61 -0.39
CA LEU A 79 8.89 11.54 -0.06
C LEU A 79 8.21 12.90 -0.24
N ARG A 80 8.86 13.97 0.24
CA ARG A 80 8.36 15.35 0.06
C ARG A 80 8.33 15.77 -1.41
N GLU A 81 9.32 15.38 -2.20
CA GLU A 81 9.32 15.67 -3.64
C GLU A 81 8.23 14.89 -4.39
N ARG A 82 8.01 13.61 -4.05
CA ARG A 82 6.90 12.81 -4.62
C ARG A 82 5.53 13.40 -4.32
N SER A 83 5.37 14.00 -3.15
CA SER A 83 4.14 14.65 -2.70
C SER A 83 4.06 16.15 -3.01
N PHE A 84 5.09 16.73 -3.64
CA PHE A 84 5.22 18.17 -3.90
C PHE A 84 5.12 19.05 -2.64
N THR A 85 5.59 18.57 -1.49
CA THR A 85 5.52 19.24 -0.18
C THR A 85 6.83 19.92 0.23
N VAL A 86 7.84 19.91 -0.66
CA VAL A 86 9.11 20.60 -0.43
C VAL A 86 9.03 22.13 -0.40
N SER A 87 7.91 22.72 -0.84
CA SER A 87 7.57 24.13 -0.63
C SER A 87 6.07 24.37 -0.86
N ASP A 88 5.48 25.29 -0.10
CA ASP A 88 4.07 25.67 -0.26
C ASP A 88 3.79 26.33 -1.61
N ALA A 89 4.77 27.02 -2.18
CA ALA A 89 4.65 27.61 -3.51
C ALA A 89 4.52 26.53 -4.60
N LEU A 90 5.37 25.50 -4.58
CA LEU A 90 5.27 24.38 -5.50
C LEU A 90 3.97 23.63 -5.27
N HIS A 91 3.63 23.36 -4.00
CA HIS A 91 2.40 22.66 -3.66
C HIS A 91 1.17 23.40 -4.22
N ARG A 92 1.08 24.72 -3.99
CA ARG A 92 0.02 25.57 -4.54
C ARG A 92 0.05 25.64 -6.06
N ALA A 93 1.22 25.61 -6.70
CA ALA A 93 1.29 25.56 -8.16
C ALA A 93 0.73 24.23 -8.72
N VAL A 94 1.04 23.11 -8.05
CA VAL A 94 0.62 21.77 -8.49
C VAL A 94 -0.84 21.48 -8.17
N TYR A 95 -1.33 21.87 -6.99
CA TYR A 95 -2.67 21.55 -6.48
C TYR A 95 -3.60 22.77 -6.37
N GLY A 96 -3.21 23.90 -6.95
CA GLY A 96 -3.95 25.17 -6.92
C GLY A 96 -5.05 25.28 -7.99
N PRO A 97 -5.34 26.51 -8.47
CA PRO A 97 -6.50 26.79 -9.32
C PRO A 97 -6.60 25.93 -10.58
N ALA A 98 -5.50 25.71 -11.30
CA ALA A 98 -5.51 24.91 -12.53
C ALA A 98 -5.89 23.45 -12.25
N PHE A 99 -5.30 22.85 -11.22
CA PHE A 99 -5.63 21.48 -10.79
C PHE A 99 -7.08 21.40 -10.30
N ARG A 100 -7.53 22.37 -9.49
CA ARG A 100 -8.93 22.50 -9.03
C ARG A 100 -9.92 22.55 -10.19
N MET A 101 -9.64 23.35 -11.20
CA MET A 101 -10.44 23.45 -12.41
C MET A 101 -10.45 22.12 -13.18
N GLY A 102 -9.29 21.50 -13.39
CA GLY A 102 -9.17 20.20 -14.07
C GLY A 102 -9.97 19.10 -13.38
N SER A 103 -9.87 19.00 -12.05
CA SER A 103 -10.66 18.05 -11.25
C SER A 103 -12.16 18.35 -11.31
N ALA A 104 -12.57 19.63 -11.25
CA ALA A 104 -13.97 20.01 -11.39
C ALA A 104 -14.54 19.64 -12.77
N LEU A 105 -13.83 19.91 -13.86
CA LEU A 105 -14.22 19.52 -15.22
C LEU A 105 -14.30 18.00 -15.37
N ALA A 106 -13.31 17.27 -14.85
CA ALA A 106 -13.29 15.82 -14.88
C ALA A 106 -14.52 15.22 -14.17
N ARG A 107 -14.91 15.79 -13.02
CA ARG A 107 -16.10 15.42 -12.25
C ARG A 107 -17.40 15.73 -13.00
N ILE A 108 -17.55 16.95 -13.51
CA ILE A 108 -18.74 17.37 -14.28
C ILE A 108 -18.94 16.44 -15.48
N GLY A 109 -17.87 16.22 -16.27
CA GLY A 109 -17.90 15.31 -17.40
C GLY A 109 -18.26 13.87 -16.99
N ARG A 110 -17.76 13.37 -15.85
CA ARG A 110 -18.13 12.02 -15.37
C ARG A 110 -19.60 11.96 -14.95
N ARG A 111 -20.08 12.92 -14.15
CA ARG A 111 -21.46 12.96 -13.66
C ARG A 111 -22.46 12.95 -14.81
N HIS A 112 -22.32 13.87 -15.77
CA HIS A 112 -23.24 13.93 -16.90
C HIS A 112 -23.11 12.73 -17.84
N ARG A 113 -21.92 12.12 -17.97
CA ARG A 113 -21.78 10.86 -18.72
C ARG A 113 -22.61 9.72 -18.13
N LEU A 114 -22.77 9.69 -16.80
CA LEU A 114 -23.58 8.69 -16.09
C LEU A 114 -25.08 8.97 -16.21
N THR A 115 -25.50 10.24 -16.24
CA THR A 115 -26.92 10.61 -16.22
C THR A 115 -27.53 10.91 -17.60
N GLU A 116 -26.74 11.33 -18.60
CA GLU A 116 -27.23 11.84 -19.89
C GLU A 116 -26.68 11.02 -21.07
N GLY A 117 -27.42 10.00 -21.47
CA GLY A 117 -27.02 9.02 -22.50
C GLY A 117 -26.72 9.59 -23.89
N TRP A 118 -27.43 10.64 -24.32
CA TRP A 118 -27.36 11.16 -25.69
C TRP A 118 -26.19 12.12 -25.96
N ARG A 119 -25.56 12.69 -24.92
CA ARG A 119 -24.36 13.56 -25.02
C ARG A 119 -23.08 12.88 -24.53
N ARG A 120 -23.06 11.56 -24.40
CA ARG A 120 -21.94 10.78 -23.83
C ARG A 120 -20.57 11.15 -24.43
N ARG A 121 -20.49 11.44 -25.74
CA ARG A 121 -19.22 11.81 -26.40
C ARG A 121 -18.71 13.18 -25.94
N ALA A 122 -19.57 14.20 -25.87
CA ALA A 122 -19.19 15.54 -25.41
C ALA A 122 -18.74 15.50 -23.94
N TRP A 123 -19.50 14.81 -23.08
CA TRP A 123 -19.15 14.67 -21.66
C TRP A 123 -17.89 13.84 -21.43
N ARG A 124 -17.61 12.84 -22.29
CA ARG A 124 -16.32 12.14 -22.31
C ARG A 124 -15.17 13.09 -22.62
N SER A 125 -15.31 13.99 -23.59
CA SER A 125 -14.27 14.99 -23.91
C SER A 125 -14.01 15.94 -22.75
N VAL A 126 -15.06 16.47 -22.11
CA VAL A 126 -14.93 17.32 -20.90
C VAL A 126 -14.22 16.56 -19.78
N HIS A 127 -14.60 15.30 -19.57
CA HIS A 127 -13.95 14.44 -18.59
C HIS A 127 -12.45 14.31 -18.88
N LEU A 128 -12.08 13.88 -20.09
CA LEU A 128 -10.71 13.65 -20.52
C LEU A 128 -9.87 14.94 -20.46
N PHE A 129 -10.41 16.08 -20.91
CA PHE A 129 -9.74 17.37 -20.85
C PHE A 129 -9.42 17.77 -19.40
N GLY A 130 -10.39 17.61 -18.49
CA GLY A 130 -10.13 17.79 -17.05
C GLY A 130 -9.01 16.89 -16.53
N ARG A 131 -8.92 15.63 -17.00
CA ARG A 131 -7.80 14.73 -16.65
C ARG A 131 -6.47 15.28 -17.12
N SER A 132 -6.40 15.74 -18.36
CA SER A 132 -5.17 16.26 -18.96
C SER A 132 -4.65 17.48 -18.21
N ILE A 133 -5.53 18.39 -17.76
CA ILE A 133 -5.14 19.53 -16.93
C ILE A 133 -4.51 19.05 -15.61
N THR A 134 -5.17 18.13 -14.89
CA THR A 134 -4.63 17.62 -13.61
C THR A 134 -3.27 16.92 -13.78
N ALA A 135 -3.10 16.20 -14.90
CA ALA A 135 -1.84 15.53 -15.23
C ALA A 135 -0.75 16.54 -15.60
N ALA A 136 -1.07 17.57 -16.38
CA ALA A 136 -0.15 18.63 -16.78
C ALA A 136 0.35 19.43 -15.57
N SER A 137 -0.51 19.77 -14.60
CA SER A 137 -0.09 20.45 -13.37
C SER A 137 0.95 19.64 -12.58
N ARG A 138 0.75 18.31 -12.45
CA ARG A 138 1.71 17.42 -11.81
C ARG A 138 3.00 17.28 -12.62
N ALA A 139 2.92 17.19 -13.94
CA ALA A 139 4.08 17.11 -14.82
C ALA A 139 4.95 18.38 -14.73
N ALA A 140 4.32 19.56 -14.73
CA ALA A 140 5.00 20.83 -14.53
C ALA A 140 5.70 20.90 -13.17
N GLY A 141 5.06 20.41 -12.10
CA GLY A 141 5.69 20.29 -10.79
C GLY A 141 6.95 19.42 -10.80
N ARG A 142 6.91 18.26 -11.47
CA ARG A 142 8.08 17.38 -11.61
C ARG A 142 9.21 18.03 -12.41
N ALA A 143 8.87 18.73 -13.49
CA ALA A 143 9.85 19.46 -14.28
C ALA A 143 10.52 20.57 -13.45
N TRP A 144 9.76 21.32 -12.67
CA TRP A 144 10.29 22.33 -11.75
C TRP A 144 11.25 21.73 -10.72
N LEU A 145 10.90 20.58 -10.11
CA LEU A 145 11.79 19.87 -9.18
C LEU A 145 13.10 19.46 -9.86
N ALA A 146 13.03 18.92 -11.07
CA ALA A 146 14.22 18.52 -11.83
C ALA A 146 15.17 19.69 -12.14
N VAL A 147 14.62 20.90 -12.38
CA VAL A 147 15.41 22.12 -12.55
C VAL A 147 15.97 22.59 -11.21
N ARG A 148 15.12 22.68 -10.17
CA ARG A 148 15.53 23.12 -8.82
C ARG A 148 16.69 22.30 -8.28
N ARG A 149 16.67 20.98 -8.41
CA ARG A 149 17.74 20.10 -7.92
C ARG A 149 19.12 20.41 -8.49
N ARG A 150 19.19 21.06 -9.65
CA ARG A 150 20.45 21.46 -10.31
C ARG A 150 20.81 22.92 -10.08
N ALA A 151 19.87 23.72 -9.59
CA ALA A 151 20.05 25.16 -9.41
C ALA A 151 20.95 25.47 -8.20
N PRO A 152 21.71 26.59 -8.23
CA PRO A 152 22.57 27.01 -7.12
C PRO A 152 21.76 27.40 -5.87
N PHE A 153 20.53 27.88 -6.03
CA PHE A 153 19.61 28.21 -4.94
C PHE A 153 18.75 27.01 -4.51
N GLY A 154 18.74 25.93 -5.29
CA GLY A 154 18.02 24.71 -4.94
C GLY A 154 18.79 23.90 -3.91
N ARG A 155 18.16 23.63 -2.76
CA ARG A 155 18.70 22.75 -1.72
C ARG A 155 18.35 21.29 -2.03
N THR A 156 19.33 20.39 -1.96
CA THR A 156 19.17 18.94 -2.14
C THR A 156 20.11 18.17 -1.20
N SER A 157 19.77 16.91 -0.91
CA SER A 157 20.70 15.97 -0.28
C SER A 157 21.69 15.42 -1.31
N VAL A 158 22.94 15.20 -0.88
CA VAL A 158 24.00 14.58 -1.69
C VAL A 158 23.66 13.12 -2.01
N PHE A 159 23.14 12.37 -1.03
CA PHE A 159 22.70 10.99 -1.21
C PHE A 159 21.53 10.89 -2.18
N HIS A 160 20.58 11.83 -2.08
CA HIS A 160 19.50 11.90 -3.06
C HIS A 160 20.02 12.13 -4.49
N ALA A 161 20.98 13.05 -4.65
CA ALA A 161 21.62 13.29 -5.94
C ALA A 161 22.41 12.06 -6.42
N LEU A 162 23.05 11.33 -5.52
CA LEU A 162 23.79 10.09 -5.80
C LEU A 162 22.87 8.99 -6.32
N TRP A 163 21.76 8.71 -5.62
CA TRP A 163 20.77 7.72 -6.06
C TRP A 163 20.23 8.05 -7.45
N ARG A 164 19.90 9.32 -7.71
CA ARG A 164 19.43 9.78 -9.02
C ARG A 164 20.49 9.66 -10.11
N TRP A 165 21.76 9.93 -9.80
CA TRP A 165 22.86 9.75 -10.75
C TRP A 165 23.10 8.27 -11.08
N ALA A 166 23.01 7.39 -10.08
CA ALA A 166 23.15 5.95 -10.26
C ALA A 166 21.92 5.34 -10.95
N GLY A 167 20.76 6.00 -10.91
CA GLY A 167 19.51 5.45 -11.43
C GLY A 167 18.91 4.39 -10.50
N VAL A 168 19.22 4.47 -9.21
CA VAL A 168 18.58 3.68 -8.16
C VAL A 168 17.19 4.27 -7.90
N ASP A 169 16.19 3.44 -7.62
CA ASP A 169 14.90 3.92 -7.13
C ASP A 169 15.03 4.30 -5.64
N PRO A 170 15.02 5.60 -5.29
CA PRO A 170 15.14 6.01 -3.90
C PRO A 170 13.98 5.52 -3.03
N GLY A 171 12.82 5.26 -3.66
CA GLY A 171 11.65 4.72 -2.97
C GLY A 171 11.90 3.30 -2.47
N ALA A 172 12.47 2.43 -3.33
CA ALA A 172 12.81 1.08 -2.95
C ALA A 172 13.82 1.04 -1.78
N VAL A 173 14.84 1.91 -1.80
CA VAL A 173 15.82 2.02 -0.70
C VAL A 173 15.16 2.53 0.58
N ALA A 174 14.37 3.60 0.49
CA ALA A 174 13.68 4.19 1.64
C ALA A 174 12.73 3.20 2.32
N VAL A 175 12.00 2.43 1.53
CA VAL A 175 11.01 1.47 2.05
C VAL A 175 11.69 0.19 2.52
N GLY A 176 12.60 -0.38 1.74
CA GLY A 176 13.18 -1.69 2.02
C GLY A 176 14.25 -1.69 3.10
N TYR A 177 15.04 -0.62 3.20
CA TYR A 177 16.24 -0.62 4.04
C TYR A 177 16.23 0.43 5.15
N LEU A 178 15.87 1.68 4.84
CA LEU A 178 16.04 2.78 5.79
C LEU A 178 15.05 2.73 6.94
N GLU A 179 15.52 2.90 8.18
CA GLU A 179 14.68 3.03 9.38
C GLU A 179 14.82 4.43 9.98
N ALA A 180 14.03 4.75 11.02
CA ALA A 180 14.06 6.05 11.71
C ALA A 180 13.95 7.28 10.77
N MET A 181 13.19 7.15 9.68
CA MET A 181 12.89 8.25 8.78
C MET A 181 12.08 9.33 9.50
N PRO A 182 12.37 10.63 9.27
CA PRO A 182 11.58 11.72 9.80
C PRO A 182 10.09 11.53 9.48
N TYR A 183 9.28 11.77 10.51
CA TYR A 183 7.85 11.67 10.40
C TYR A 183 7.28 12.97 9.80
N ASP A 184 6.62 12.89 8.64
CA ASP A 184 5.86 14.00 8.05
C ASP A 184 4.36 13.67 8.07
N PRO A 185 3.57 14.31 8.97
CA PRO A 185 2.13 14.09 9.07
C PRO A 185 1.41 14.28 7.73
N SER A 186 1.87 15.22 6.90
CA SER A 186 1.16 15.58 5.67
C SER A 186 1.21 14.52 4.57
N VAL A 187 2.08 13.52 4.71
CA VAL A 187 2.23 12.42 3.77
C VAL A 187 2.08 11.05 4.43
N SER A 188 2.05 10.96 5.77
CA SER A 188 1.83 9.71 6.49
C SER A 188 0.35 9.46 6.78
N PRO A 189 -0.20 8.28 6.45
CA PRO A 189 -1.60 7.94 6.72
C PRO A 189 -1.89 7.72 8.22
N VAL A 190 -0.87 7.45 9.05
CA VAL A 190 -1.01 7.19 10.49
C VAL A 190 -0.33 8.31 11.27
N HIS A 191 -1.08 9.04 12.09
CA HIS A 191 -0.62 10.24 12.82
C HIS A 191 -1.35 10.42 14.14
N ARG A 192 -0.68 11.03 15.13
CA ARG A 192 -1.33 11.61 16.31
C ARG A 192 -0.87 13.04 16.54
N ALA A 193 -1.82 13.94 16.74
CA ALA A 193 -1.59 15.30 17.26
C ALA A 193 -2.31 15.47 18.60
N THR A 194 -1.66 15.04 19.69
CA THR A 194 -2.25 14.93 21.04
C THR A 194 -2.88 16.24 21.52
N ARG A 195 -2.22 17.39 21.32
CA ARG A 195 -2.72 18.71 21.75
C ARG A 195 -4.07 19.10 21.15
N ARG A 196 -4.43 18.52 19.99
CA ARG A 196 -5.68 18.81 19.28
C ARG A 196 -6.68 17.66 19.40
N GLY A 197 -6.34 16.57 20.08
CA GLY A 197 -7.16 15.35 20.09
C GLY A 197 -7.44 14.85 18.68
N VAL A 198 -6.43 14.87 17.81
CA VAL A 198 -6.54 14.46 16.41
C VAL A 198 -5.72 13.21 16.16
N GLU A 199 -6.32 12.25 15.46
CA GLU A 199 -5.63 11.06 14.98
C GLU A 199 -5.92 10.83 13.51
N SER A 200 -4.91 10.37 12.79
CA SER A 200 -5.03 9.82 11.44
C SER A 200 -4.73 8.34 11.49
N CYS A 201 -5.54 7.56 10.81
CA CYS A 201 -5.42 6.11 10.74
C CYS A 201 -5.44 5.64 9.29
N ALA A 202 -4.77 4.53 9.01
CA ALA A 202 -4.82 3.88 7.70
C ALA A 202 -5.90 2.79 7.70
N LEU A 203 -6.81 2.81 6.72
CA LEU A 203 -7.76 1.72 6.48
C LEU A 203 -7.27 0.84 5.33
N VAL A 204 -7.01 -0.43 5.64
CA VAL A 204 -6.37 -1.42 4.77
C VAL A 204 -7.30 -2.62 4.62
N GLY A 205 -7.40 -3.17 3.42
CA GLY A 205 -8.00 -4.49 3.20
C GLY A 205 -6.93 -5.56 3.33
N VAL A 206 -7.22 -6.64 4.04
CA VAL A 206 -6.33 -7.81 4.18
C VAL A 206 -7.07 -9.04 3.69
N ASP A 207 -6.48 -9.76 2.74
CA ASP A 207 -7.06 -10.94 2.13
C ASP A 207 -6.49 -12.21 2.77
N PHE A 208 -7.39 -13.12 3.15
CA PHE A 208 -7.07 -14.41 3.74
C PHE A 208 -7.68 -15.55 2.92
N LEU A 209 -6.98 -16.66 2.91
CA LEU A 209 -7.39 -17.92 2.33
C LEU A 209 -7.55 -18.96 3.46
N PRO A 210 -8.77 -19.47 3.73
CA PRO A 210 -8.91 -20.66 4.54
C PRO A 210 -8.27 -21.85 3.80
N SER A 211 -7.30 -22.51 4.43
CA SER A 211 -6.58 -23.65 3.87
C SER A 211 -6.04 -24.52 5.00
N GLY A 212 -6.36 -25.82 4.98
CA GLY A 212 -5.85 -26.77 5.98
C GLY A 212 -6.24 -26.44 7.43
N GLY A 213 -7.38 -25.76 7.66
CA GLY A 213 -7.80 -25.32 8.99
C GLY A 213 -7.15 -24.03 9.49
N GLU A 214 -6.37 -23.34 8.65
CA GLU A 214 -5.74 -22.06 8.95
C GLU A 214 -6.19 -20.94 8.02
N LEU A 215 -6.04 -19.69 8.47
CA LEU A 215 -6.23 -18.50 7.66
C LEU A 215 -4.88 -18.02 7.11
N VAL A 216 -4.56 -18.44 5.88
CA VAL A 216 -3.33 -18.08 5.17
C VAL A 216 -3.44 -16.66 4.64
N TYR A 217 -2.47 -15.80 4.97
CA TYR A 217 -2.37 -14.45 4.44
C TYR A 217 -2.05 -14.49 2.93
N LEU A 218 -2.82 -13.74 2.13
CA LEU A 218 -2.63 -13.65 0.67
C LEU A 218 -1.99 -12.34 0.24
N GLU A 219 -2.59 -11.21 0.66
CA GLU A 219 -2.12 -9.86 0.37
C GLU A 219 -2.82 -8.83 1.28
N ALA A 220 -2.25 -7.64 1.40
CA ALA A 220 -2.93 -6.47 1.94
C ALA A 220 -2.86 -5.32 0.94
N ASN A 221 -3.82 -4.40 0.96
CA ASN A 221 -3.79 -3.24 0.07
C ASN A 221 -4.53 -2.01 0.62
N PHE A 222 -4.10 -0.83 0.16
CA PHE A 222 -4.78 0.46 0.37
C PHE A 222 -5.99 0.64 -0.58
N ASN A 223 -6.71 -0.43 -0.87
CA ASN A 223 -7.98 -0.40 -1.59
C ASN A 223 -8.92 -1.40 -0.89
N PRO A 224 -9.45 -1.04 0.29
CA PRO A 224 -10.21 -1.98 1.12
C PRO A 224 -11.44 -2.58 0.40
N GLY A 225 -11.83 -2.09 -0.77
CA GLY A 225 -12.92 -2.66 -1.54
C GLY A 225 -14.25 -2.36 -0.85
N MET A 226 -14.51 -1.06 -0.66
CA MET A 226 -15.74 -0.53 -0.05
C MET A 226 -16.91 -0.57 -1.05
N GLY A 227 -17.27 -1.76 -1.52
CA GLY A 227 -18.39 -1.98 -2.43
C GLY A 227 -19.74 -2.08 -1.70
N LEU A 228 -20.82 -1.68 -2.38
CA LEU A 228 -22.19 -1.77 -1.84
C LEU A 228 -22.63 -3.21 -1.61
N ASP A 229 -22.19 -4.12 -2.47
CA ASP A 229 -22.39 -5.57 -2.37
C ASP A 229 -22.07 -6.09 -0.96
N ARG A 230 -20.96 -5.67 -0.35
CA ARG A 230 -20.65 -5.99 1.05
C ARG A 230 -21.70 -5.49 2.02
N MET A 231 -22.08 -4.21 1.93
CA MET A 231 -23.03 -3.63 2.89
C MET A 231 -24.38 -4.35 2.81
N TRP A 232 -24.79 -4.76 1.62
CA TRP A 232 -26.05 -5.47 1.41
C TRP A 232 -26.08 -6.88 2.00
N THR A 233 -24.92 -7.55 2.16
CA THR A 233 -24.88 -8.84 2.88
C THR A 233 -25.12 -8.70 4.39
N TYR A 234 -25.14 -7.48 4.91
CA TYR A 234 -25.41 -7.18 6.32
C TYR A 234 -26.69 -6.34 6.49
N ASP A 235 -27.68 -6.53 5.61
CA ASP A 235 -28.97 -5.84 5.64
C ASP A 235 -28.88 -4.30 5.71
N GLY A 236 -27.81 -3.74 5.12
CA GLY A 236 -27.55 -2.30 5.15
C GLY A 236 -26.82 -1.79 6.41
N ASP A 237 -26.58 -2.63 7.42
CA ASP A 237 -25.79 -2.30 8.60
C ASP A 237 -24.31 -2.67 8.39
N ASP A 238 -23.59 -1.82 7.65
CA ASP A 238 -22.20 -2.08 7.31
C ASP A 238 -21.31 -2.22 8.56
N PRO A 239 -20.69 -3.40 8.82
CA PRO A 239 -19.92 -3.65 10.03
C PRO A 239 -18.70 -2.73 10.14
N VAL A 240 -18.08 -2.37 9.01
CA VAL A 240 -16.92 -1.48 8.96
C VAL A 240 -17.28 -0.09 9.49
N GLY A 241 -18.35 0.51 8.98
CA GLY A 241 -18.85 1.79 9.46
C GLY A 241 -19.23 1.74 10.94
N ARG A 242 -19.94 0.69 11.36
CA ARG A 242 -20.40 0.51 12.74
C ARG A 242 -19.23 0.39 13.72
N ARG A 243 -18.28 -0.51 13.47
CA ARG A 243 -17.10 -0.72 14.34
C ARG A 243 -16.20 0.53 14.33
N LEU A 244 -16.05 1.21 13.19
CA LEU A 244 -15.30 2.47 13.12
C LEU A 244 -15.95 3.57 13.97
N CYS A 245 -17.27 3.74 13.90
CA CYS A 245 -17.98 4.73 14.71
C CYS A 245 -17.89 4.41 16.21
N ARG A 246 -18.00 3.14 16.59
CA ARG A 246 -17.79 2.70 17.99
C ARG A 246 -16.37 2.97 18.48
N PHE A 247 -15.36 2.65 17.65
CA PHE A 247 -13.97 2.98 17.95
C PHE A 247 -13.79 4.49 18.16
N ALA A 248 -14.32 5.31 17.24
CA ALA A 248 -14.20 6.76 17.32
C ALA A 248 -14.86 7.32 18.58
N HIS A 249 -16.08 6.86 18.88
CA HIS A 249 -16.83 7.25 20.07
C HIS A 249 -16.10 6.83 21.36
N GLY A 250 -15.63 5.59 21.45
CA GLY A 250 -14.90 5.08 22.62
C GLY A 250 -13.58 5.81 22.89
N ARG A 251 -13.00 6.44 21.86
CA ARG A 251 -11.82 7.31 21.96
C ARG A 251 -12.15 8.78 22.23
N GLY A 252 -13.43 9.14 22.32
CA GLY A 252 -13.86 10.51 22.61
C GLY A 252 -13.76 11.48 21.41
N PHE A 253 -13.61 10.97 20.19
CA PHE A 253 -13.71 11.82 19.00
C PHE A 253 -15.14 12.32 18.82
N ARG A 254 -15.29 13.49 18.19
CA ARG A 254 -16.59 14.09 17.84
C ARG A 254 -16.89 13.98 16.36
N ARG A 255 -15.86 13.72 15.56
CA ARG A 255 -15.92 13.75 14.11
C ARG A 255 -15.07 12.66 13.50
N ILE A 256 -15.56 12.08 12.41
CA ILE A 256 -14.81 11.21 11.51
C ILE A 256 -14.71 11.91 10.15
N VAL A 257 -13.49 12.01 9.62
CA VAL A 257 -13.24 12.43 8.24
C VAL A 257 -12.67 11.25 7.48
N TYR A 258 -13.48 10.65 6.60
CA TYR A 258 -13.06 9.49 5.81
C TYR A 258 -12.59 9.90 4.41
N PHE A 259 -11.39 9.44 4.07
CA PHE A 259 -10.79 9.58 2.75
C PHE A 259 -10.84 8.23 2.02
N PRO A 260 -11.88 7.99 1.19
CA PRO A 260 -12.01 6.75 0.44
C PRO A 260 -10.89 6.60 -0.60
N SER A 261 -10.43 5.37 -0.73
CA SER A 261 -9.59 4.85 -1.79
C SER A 261 -10.34 3.80 -2.53
N SER A 262 -10.34 3.95 -3.83
CA SER A 262 -10.97 2.98 -4.68
C SER A 262 -10.74 3.33 -6.13
N MET A 263 -10.67 2.30 -6.97
CA MET A 263 -10.96 2.46 -8.40
C MET A 263 -12.42 2.92 -8.64
N TRP A 264 -13.28 2.75 -7.63
CA TRP A 264 -14.73 2.97 -7.64
C TRP A 264 -15.19 3.95 -6.56
N HIS A 265 -15.67 5.15 -6.91
CA HIS A 265 -16.17 6.15 -5.96
C HIS A 265 -16.98 5.57 -4.77
N PHE A 266 -16.77 6.12 -3.56
CA PHE A 266 -17.54 5.72 -2.38
C PHE A 266 -19.01 6.06 -2.58
N GLU A 267 -19.87 5.06 -2.51
CA GLU A 267 -21.26 5.18 -2.93
C GLU A 267 -22.10 5.97 -1.93
N ARG A 268 -23.15 6.64 -2.44
CA ARG A 268 -24.00 7.51 -1.62
C ARG A 268 -24.80 6.74 -0.57
N GLU A 269 -25.29 5.56 -0.92
CA GLU A 269 -26.06 4.71 -0.01
C GLU A 269 -25.21 4.26 1.20
N MET A 270 -23.95 3.89 0.95
CA MET A 270 -23.00 3.56 2.02
C MET A 270 -22.66 4.77 2.90
N GLU A 271 -22.47 5.95 2.30
CA GLU A 271 -22.30 7.20 3.04
C GLU A 271 -23.51 7.50 3.94
N GLU A 272 -24.73 7.28 3.46
CA GLU A 272 -25.95 7.48 4.24
C GLU A 272 -26.05 6.46 5.39
N ALA A 273 -25.69 5.20 5.16
CA ALA A 273 -25.61 4.18 6.21
C ALA A 273 -24.60 4.57 7.30
N TRP A 274 -23.38 4.94 6.92
CA TRP A 274 -22.35 5.37 7.87
C TRP A 274 -22.73 6.65 8.62
N ARG A 275 -23.40 7.60 7.97
CA ARG A 275 -23.92 8.80 8.64
C ARG A 275 -24.96 8.47 9.69
N ARG A 276 -25.86 7.51 9.45
CA ARG A 276 -26.82 7.05 10.45
C ARG A 276 -26.11 6.40 11.65
N GLN A 277 -25.15 5.52 11.39
CA GLN A 277 -24.33 4.88 12.43
C GLN A 277 -23.54 5.91 13.27
N ALA A 278 -22.93 6.89 12.62
CA ALA A 278 -22.22 7.98 13.29
C ALA A 278 -23.16 8.85 14.13
N GLY A 279 -24.30 9.26 13.57
CA GLY A 279 -25.30 10.08 14.25
C GLY A 279 -25.89 9.40 15.49
N ALA A 280 -26.08 8.07 15.46
CA ALA A 280 -26.54 7.29 16.61
C ALA A 280 -25.57 7.33 17.81
N LEU A 281 -24.30 7.67 17.58
CA LEU A 281 -23.25 7.82 18.61
C LEU A 281 -22.85 9.28 18.85
N GLY A 282 -23.60 10.24 18.28
CA GLY A 282 -23.31 11.68 18.41
C GLY A 282 -22.06 12.13 17.65
N LEU A 283 -21.67 11.42 16.60
CA LEU A 283 -20.50 11.72 15.77
C LEU A 283 -20.91 12.43 14.46
N GLU A 284 -20.11 13.40 14.01
CA GLU A 284 -20.19 13.93 12.65
C GLU A 284 -19.37 13.06 11.69
N LEU A 285 -19.94 12.67 10.54
CA LEU A 285 -19.20 12.00 9.46
C LEU A 285 -19.08 12.88 8.21
N GLU A 286 -17.85 13.12 7.79
CA GLU A 286 -17.50 13.76 6.53
C GLU A 286 -16.76 12.80 5.60
N ILE A 287 -17.17 12.74 4.33
CA ILE A 287 -16.46 12.00 3.28
C ILE A 287 -15.71 13.01 2.40
N ARG A 288 -14.38 12.89 2.30
CA ARG A 288 -13.54 13.73 1.44
C ARG A 288 -12.99 12.94 0.27
N ASP A 289 -13.42 13.25 -0.94
CA ASP A 289 -13.02 12.51 -2.14
C ASP A 289 -11.60 12.84 -2.58
N ASP A 290 -10.89 11.84 -3.13
CA ASP A 290 -9.59 12.08 -3.77
C ASP A 290 -9.83 12.81 -5.11
N PRO A 291 -9.19 13.97 -5.35
CA PRO A 291 -9.29 14.67 -6.62
C PRO A 291 -8.86 13.85 -7.85
N ALA A 292 -8.07 12.79 -7.66
CA ALA A 292 -7.70 11.83 -8.68
C ALA A 292 -8.79 10.78 -8.96
N LEU A 293 -9.57 10.37 -7.95
CA LEU A 293 -10.61 9.33 -8.04
C LEU A 293 -11.96 9.86 -8.55
N ARG A 294 -12.14 11.19 -8.56
CA ARG A 294 -13.13 11.92 -9.39
C ARG A 294 -14.54 11.37 -9.23
N SER A 295 -14.97 11.22 -7.98
CA SER A 295 -16.34 10.89 -7.61
C SER A 295 -17.35 11.80 -8.35
N PRO A 296 -18.48 11.25 -8.86
CA PRO A 296 -19.56 12.02 -9.45
C PRO A 296 -20.34 12.85 -8.40
N TRP A 297 -20.15 12.57 -7.12
CA TRP A 297 -20.87 13.21 -6.02
C TRP A 297 -20.30 14.61 -5.69
N ARG A 298 -21.15 15.50 -5.17
CA ARG A 298 -20.74 16.82 -4.72
C ARG A 298 -20.22 16.74 -3.28
N ARG A 299 -18.99 16.27 -3.11
CA ARG A 299 -18.28 16.26 -1.83
C ARG A 299 -17.10 17.23 -1.82
N PRO A 300 -16.64 17.66 -0.62
CA PRO A 300 -15.33 18.25 -0.48
C PRO A 300 -14.27 17.30 -1.01
N TRP A 301 -13.23 17.86 -1.60
CA TRP A 301 -12.09 17.10 -2.05
C TRP A 301 -10.84 17.80 -1.55
N GLU A 302 -9.86 17.00 -1.19
CA GLU A 302 -8.66 17.51 -0.56
C GLU A 302 -7.46 16.66 -1.00
N PRO A 303 -6.42 17.25 -1.59
CA PRO A 303 -5.25 16.50 -2.03
C PRO A 303 -4.34 16.09 -0.87
N ARG A 304 -4.40 16.81 0.26
CA ARG A 304 -3.70 16.51 1.50
C ARG A 304 -4.71 16.16 2.58
N MET A 305 -4.24 15.55 3.65
CA MET A 305 -4.99 15.49 4.89
C MET A 305 -4.58 16.72 5.69
N ASP A 306 -5.54 17.59 5.97
CA ASP A 306 -5.34 18.71 6.88
C ASP A 306 -5.89 18.35 8.26
N PHE A 307 -5.01 18.24 9.25
CA PHE A 307 -5.27 17.77 10.62
C PHE A 307 -5.64 18.90 11.58
N ASP A 308 -6.42 19.86 11.08
CA ASP A 308 -6.73 21.10 11.78
C ASP A 308 -8.01 21.03 12.64
N ALA A 309 -8.89 20.05 12.41
CA ALA A 309 -10.15 19.94 13.15
C ALA A 309 -9.96 19.21 14.48
N THR A 310 -10.06 19.93 15.60
CA THR A 310 -9.94 19.37 16.97
C THR A 310 -10.96 18.25 17.21
N GLY A 311 -10.54 17.18 17.90
CA GLY A 311 -11.43 16.06 18.24
C GLY A 311 -11.87 15.22 17.04
N THR A 312 -11.01 15.12 16.02
CA THR A 312 -11.33 14.43 14.74
C THR A 312 -10.48 13.20 14.53
N LEU A 313 -11.14 12.10 14.14
CA LEU A 313 -10.51 10.91 13.60
C LEU A 313 -10.49 10.99 12.07
N TYR A 314 -9.30 11.10 11.50
CA TYR A 314 -9.09 11.01 10.06
C TYR A 314 -8.82 9.56 9.68
N VAL A 315 -9.61 9.03 8.75
CA VAL A 315 -9.50 7.64 8.31
C VAL A 315 -9.11 7.64 6.85
N ASN A 316 -7.91 7.19 6.56
CA ASN A 316 -7.34 7.27 5.23
C ASN A 316 -7.19 5.89 4.61
N SER A 317 -7.90 5.66 3.51
CA SER A 317 -7.67 4.46 2.69
C SER A 317 -6.83 4.76 1.45
N ARG A 318 -6.49 6.02 1.15
CA ARG A 318 -5.76 6.45 -0.06
C ARG A 318 -4.31 6.00 -0.06
N GLN A 319 -3.80 5.77 -1.25
CA GLN A 319 -2.38 5.55 -1.50
C GLN A 319 -1.61 6.89 -1.45
N LEU A 320 -0.98 7.17 -0.32
CA LEU A 320 -0.05 8.30 -0.18
C LEU A 320 1.37 7.89 -0.57
N ALA A 321 2.23 8.86 -0.86
CA ALA A 321 3.66 8.60 -1.00
C ALA A 321 4.29 8.51 0.40
N SER A 322 4.07 7.38 1.08
CA SER A 322 4.59 7.07 2.42
C SER A 322 5.19 5.66 2.46
N PRO A 323 6.17 5.39 3.34
CA PRO A 323 6.73 4.04 3.48
C PRO A 323 5.67 2.98 3.76
N LEU A 324 4.67 3.29 4.59
CA LEU A 324 3.54 2.41 4.88
C LEU A 324 2.74 2.05 3.64
N CYS A 325 2.39 3.05 2.82
CA CYS A 325 1.65 2.79 1.59
C CYS A 325 2.46 1.96 0.59
N TYR A 326 3.78 2.11 0.56
CA TYR A 326 4.63 1.28 -0.30
C TYR A 326 4.71 -0.17 0.19
N VAL A 327 4.98 -0.40 1.49
CA VAL A 327 5.12 -1.77 2.02
C VAL A 327 3.83 -2.57 1.84
N ILE A 328 2.67 -1.93 2.04
CA ILE A 328 1.37 -2.58 1.85
C ILE A 328 1.04 -2.76 0.36
N ARG A 329 1.28 -1.76 -0.50
CA ARG A 329 0.84 -1.82 -1.90
C ARG A 329 1.71 -2.72 -2.77
N GLN A 330 3.01 -2.77 -2.52
CA GLN A 330 3.94 -3.48 -3.39
C GLN A 330 3.99 -4.95 -3.00
N LYS A 331 3.57 -5.82 -3.93
CA LYS A 331 3.61 -7.27 -3.76
C LYS A 331 5.01 -7.72 -3.31
N GLY A 332 5.06 -8.58 -2.30
CA GLY A 332 6.29 -9.09 -1.72
C GLY A 332 6.90 -8.25 -0.59
N LEU A 333 6.62 -6.95 -0.46
CA LEU A 333 7.28 -6.14 0.59
C LEU A 333 6.71 -6.40 1.99
N LEU A 334 5.38 -6.49 2.13
CA LEU A 334 4.78 -6.87 3.41
C LEU A 334 5.09 -8.33 3.75
N ASP A 335 5.21 -9.20 2.75
CA ASP A 335 5.58 -10.61 2.90
C ASP A 335 6.93 -10.75 3.60
N VAL A 336 7.94 -9.97 3.18
CA VAL A 336 9.26 -9.90 3.83
C VAL A 336 9.17 -9.43 5.29
N GLU A 337 8.28 -8.49 5.61
CA GLU A 337 8.09 -8.05 6.99
C GLU A 337 7.38 -9.12 7.85
N ILE A 338 6.48 -9.90 7.26
CA ILE A 338 5.84 -11.03 7.94
C ILE A 338 6.84 -12.18 8.14
N GLU A 339 7.67 -12.50 7.14
CA GLU A 339 8.75 -13.49 7.27
C GLU A 339 9.72 -13.11 8.39
N ARG A 340 10.14 -11.84 8.44
CA ARG A 340 10.97 -11.31 9.53
C ARG A 340 10.31 -11.46 10.89
N TYR A 341 9.00 -11.21 11.00
CA TYR A 341 8.26 -11.41 12.24
C TYR A 341 8.16 -12.90 12.62
N ASN A 342 7.79 -13.77 11.67
CA ASN A 342 7.63 -15.21 11.87
C ASN A 342 8.93 -15.90 12.31
N ALA A 343 10.10 -15.39 11.89
CA ALA A 343 11.41 -15.90 12.31
C ALA A 343 11.63 -15.87 13.83
N PHE A 344 10.93 -14.99 14.56
CA PHE A 344 11.06 -14.84 16.00
C PHE A 344 9.75 -15.08 16.76
N ALA A 345 8.60 -15.12 16.07
CA ALA A 345 7.31 -15.37 16.69
C ALA A 345 7.14 -16.84 17.09
N PRO A 346 6.54 -17.14 18.26
CA PRO A 346 6.16 -18.49 18.63
C PRO A 346 5.06 -19.02 17.70
N GLU A 347 5.00 -20.34 17.50
CA GLU A 347 4.10 -20.99 16.55
C GLU A 347 2.65 -20.47 16.53
N PRO A 348 1.93 -20.34 17.67
CA PRO A 348 0.53 -19.87 17.67
C PRO A 348 0.37 -18.40 17.24
N ASP A 349 1.44 -17.61 17.26
CA ASP A 349 1.45 -16.21 16.87
C ASP A 349 2.00 -15.97 15.47
N ARG A 350 2.49 -17.02 14.79
CA ARG A 350 2.94 -16.93 13.40
C ARG A 350 1.75 -16.61 12.48
N ILE A 351 2.06 -15.94 11.38
CA ILE A 351 1.10 -15.65 10.32
C ILE A 351 1.32 -16.68 9.22
N PRO A 352 0.37 -17.60 8.97
CA PRO A 352 0.50 -18.58 7.90
C PRO A 352 0.58 -17.88 6.54
N MET A 353 1.52 -18.31 5.70
CA MET A 353 1.78 -17.75 4.37
C MET A 353 2.15 -18.85 3.40
N ALA A 354 1.81 -18.66 2.13
CA ALA A 354 2.36 -19.48 1.06
C ALA A 354 3.88 -19.33 1.01
N ARG A 355 4.61 -20.45 0.96
CA ARG A 355 6.07 -20.43 0.87
C ARG A 355 6.49 -19.89 -0.50
N ARG A 356 7.55 -19.09 -0.50
CA ARG A 356 8.16 -18.56 -1.72
C ARG A 356 8.98 -19.66 -2.40
N VAL A 357 8.85 -19.73 -3.72
CA VAL A 357 9.61 -20.66 -4.57
C VAL A 357 10.67 -19.85 -5.31
N HIS A 358 11.95 -20.22 -5.18
CA HIS A 358 13.05 -19.56 -5.88
C HIS A 358 13.54 -20.36 -7.08
N ASP A 359 13.57 -21.68 -6.95
CA ASP A 359 14.09 -22.63 -7.93
C ASP A 359 13.35 -23.98 -7.86
N ASP A 360 13.77 -24.93 -8.70
CA ASP A 360 13.19 -26.27 -8.78
C ASP A 360 13.33 -27.06 -7.47
N GLU A 361 14.33 -26.78 -6.62
CA GLU A 361 14.50 -27.47 -5.34
C GLU A 361 13.44 -27.02 -4.33
N ASP A 362 13.03 -25.75 -4.43
CA ASP A 362 11.91 -25.23 -3.67
C ASP A 362 10.56 -25.73 -4.18
N LEU A 363 10.40 -26.23 -5.40
CA LEU A 363 9.07 -26.54 -5.93
C LEU A 363 8.48 -27.82 -5.31
N VAL A 364 7.33 -27.71 -4.63
CA VAL A 364 6.59 -28.91 -4.19
C VAL A 364 5.94 -29.57 -5.41
N PRO A 365 6.24 -30.85 -5.73
CA PRO A 365 5.61 -31.53 -6.85
C PRO A 365 4.10 -31.70 -6.61
N PRO A 366 3.28 -31.69 -7.68
CA PRO A 366 1.84 -31.85 -7.56
C PRO A 366 1.49 -33.25 -7.03
N GLU A 367 0.59 -33.30 -6.04
CA GLU A 367 0.11 -34.57 -5.52
C GLU A 367 -0.62 -35.38 -6.62
N PRO A 368 -0.40 -36.71 -6.69
CA PRO A 368 -1.09 -37.57 -7.66
C PRO A 368 -2.61 -37.43 -7.55
N GLY A 369 -3.28 -37.16 -8.69
CA GLY A 369 -4.73 -36.97 -8.72
C GLY A 369 -5.23 -35.64 -8.16
N SER A 370 -4.34 -34.75 -7.68
CA SER A 370 -4.76 -33.42 -7.21
C SER A 370 -5.44 -32.64 -8.32
N ARG A 371 -6.54 -31.99 -7.97
CA ARG A 371 -7.26 -31.08 -8.88
C ARG A 371 -6.81 -29.63 -8.78
N PHE A 372 -5.76 -29.36 -8.01
CA PHE A 372 -5.26 -28.02 -7.76
C PHE A 372 -3.91 -27.77 -8.45
N PRO A 373 -3.60 -26.51 -8.80
CA PRO A 373 -2.24 -26.08 -9.11
C PRO A 373 -1.30 -26.36 -7.93
N ASN A 374 0.00 -26.42 -8.20
CA ASN A 374 1.04 -26.43 -7.15
C ASN A 374 1.87 -25.14 -7.15
N LEU A 375 1.79 -24.32 -8.20
CA LEU A 375 2.58 -23.09 -8.32
C LEU A 375 1.71 -21.91 -8.75
N ILE A 376 1.82 -20.80 -8.04
CA ILE A 376 1.26 -19.49 -8.41
C ILE A 376 2.37 -18.49 -8.68
N VAL A 377 2.28 -17.80 -9.82
CA VAL A 377 3.24 -16.79 -10.26
C VAL A 377 2.54 -15.44 -10.34
N LYS A 378 3.11 -14.44 -9.67
CA LYS A 378 2.60 -13.08 -9.56
C LYS A 378 3.57 -12.12 -10.26
N ASP A 379 3.07 -11.38 -11.25
CA ASP A 379 3.74 -10.20 -11.79
C ASP A 379 3.53 -9.01 -10.84
N PRO A 380 4.59 -8.46 -10.21
CA PRO A 380 4.48 -7.34 -9.27
C PRO A 380 4.09 -6.02 -9.93
N LEU A 381 4.19 -5.92 -11.26
CA LEU A 381 3.86 -4.72 -12.03
C LEU A 381 2.40 -4.69 -12.50
N ARG A 382 1.69 -5.83 -12.41
CA ARG A 382 0.28 -5.97 -12.81
C ARG A 382 -0.61 -6.23 -11.60
N ASP A 383 -1.80 -5.65 -11.63
CA ASP A 383 -2.78 -5.69 -10.54
C ASP A 383 -4.10 -6.35 -11.00
N MET A 384 -5.04 -6.56 -10.07
CA MET A 384 -6.40 -7.07 -10.33
C MET A 384 -6.45 -8.46 -10.97
N GLY A 385 -5.58 -9.38 -10.56
CA GLY A 385 -5.54 -10.74 -11.10
C GLY A 385 -4.94 -10.89 -12.50
N THR A 386 -4.76 -9.80 -13.26
CA THR A 386 -4.19 -9.84 -14.63
C THR A 386 -2.71 -10.20 -14.72
N GLY A 387 -2.02 -10.18 -13.58
CA GLY A 387 -0.64 -10.59 -13.40
C GLY A 387 -0.48 -11.97 -12.76
N LEU A 388 -1.55 -12.76 -12.63
CA LEU A 388 -1.50 -14.08 -12.03
C LEU A 388 -1.44 -15.15 -13.11
N VAL A 389 -0.54 -16.11 -12.94
CA VAL A 389 -0.47 -17.33 -13.75
C VAL A 389 -0.34 -18.52 -12.81
N LEU A 390 -1.09 -19.58 -13.09
CA LEU A 390 -1.07 -20.80 -12.29
C LEU A 390 -0.50 -21.96 -13.11
N TYR A 391 0.21 -22.85 -12.43
CA TYR A 391 0.83 -24.02 -13.03
C TYR A 391 0.58 -25.27 -12.17
N LYS A 392 0.46 -26.40 -12.86
CA LYS A 392 0.53 -27.74 -12.30
C LYS A 392 1.73 -28.47 -12.93
N VAL A 393 2.90 -28.39 -12.30
CA VAL A 393 4.18 -28.76 -12.94
C VAL A 393 5.16 -29.38 -11.95
N ASP A 394 6.01 -30.29 -12.43
CA ASP A 394 7.09 -30.90 -11.64
C ASP A 394 8.40 -30.09 -11.68
N ARG A 395 8.45 -29.05 -12.52
CA ARG A 395 9.58 -28.12 -12.68
C ARG A 395 9.09 -26.73 -13.02
N ILE A 396 9.83 -25.71 -12.63
CA ILE A 396 9.57 -24.32 -12.95
C ILE A 396 9.68 -24.13 -14.47
N PRO A 397 8.68 -23.50 -15.11
CA PRO A 397 8.77 -23.17 -16.53
C PRO A 397 9.91 -22.20 -16.85
N ASP A 398 10.63 -22.47 -17.94
CA ASP A 398 11.74 -21.65 -18.42
C ASP A 398 11.38 -20.14 -18.47
N GLY A 399 12.27 -19.31 -17.93
CA GLY A 399 12.14 -17.84 -17.96
C GLY A 399 11.34 -17.21 -16.83
N LEU A 400 10.77 -18.00 -15.91
CA LEU A 400 10.08 -17.48 -14.71
C LEU A 400 11.04 -17.18 -13.56
N GLU A 401 12.22 -17.82 -13.53
CA GLU A 401 13.28 -17.58 -12.55
C GLU A 401 13.88 -16.17 -12.64
N SER A 402 13.70 -15.51 -13.78
CA SER A 402 14.18 -14.14 -13.97
C SER A 402 13.17 -13.12 -13.39
N PRO A 403 13.65 -12.11 -12.63
CA PRO A 403 12.82 -10.99 -12.21
C PRO A 403 12.04 -10.39 -13.40
N PRO A 404 10.79 -9.94 -13.19
CA PRO A 404 10.24 -9.52 -11.90
C PRO A 404 9.29 -10.53 -11.22
N HIS A 405 9.16 -11.77 -11.70
CA HIS A 405 8.14 -12.70 -11.21
C HIS A 405 8.35 -13.08 -9.73
N LEU A 406 7.26 -13.13 -8.98
CA LEU A 406 7.22 -13.70 -7.63
C LEU A 406 6.49 -15.04 -7.69
N MET A 407 7.15 -16.12 -7.27
CA MET A 407 6.64 -17.48 -7.33
C MET A 407 6.37 -17.98 -5.91
N PHE A 408 5.22 -18.64 -5.71
CA PHE A 408 4.83 -19.21 -4.43
C PHE A 408 4.16 -20.56 -4.63
N ASP A 409 4.22 -21.40 -3.61
CA ASP A 409 3.39 -22.60 -3.52
C ASP A 409 1.92 -22.18 -3.65
N TYR A 410 1.17 -22.91 -4.47
CA TYR A 410 -0.27 -22.74 -4.53
C TYR A 410 -0.90 -23.44 -3.31
N MET A 411 -1.66 -22.67 -2.53
CA MET A 411 -2.37 -23.17 -1.36
C MET A 411 -3.82 -23.53 -1.78
N PRO A 412 -4.24 -24.80 -1.67
CA PRO A 412 -5.63 -25.18 -1.95
C PRO A 412 -6.61 -24.48 -1.00
N PRO A 413 -7.65 -23.79 -1.50
CA PRO A 413 -8.70 -23.22 -0.65
C PRO A 413 -9.51 -24.33 0.02
N GLU A 414 -10.08 -24.03 1.19
CA GLU A 414 -11.28 -24.72 1.67
C GLU A 414 -12.45 -24.47 0.70
N LEU A 415 -13.27 -25.50 0.54
CA LEU A 415 -14.33 -25.56 -0.46
C LEU A 415 -15.70 -25.59 0.22
N GLN A 416 -16.69 -25.01 -0.46
CA GLN A 416 -18.10 -25.18 -0.14
C GLN A 416 -18.83 -25.88 -1.28
N ASP A 417 -19.73 -26.81 -0.96
CA ASP A 417 -20.38 -27.71 -1.93
C ASP A 417 -21.55 -27.06 -2.70
N VAL A 418 -21.87 -25.81 -2.38
CA VAL A 418 -22.95 -25.03 -2.99
C VAL A 418 -22.49 -23.59 -3.16
N SER A 419 -22.76 -22.98 -4.31
CA SER A 419 -22.49 -21.57 -4.53
C SER A 419 -23.46 -20.69 -3.74
N GLU A 420 -23.16 -19.39 -3.62
CA GLU A 420 -24.10 -18.42 -3.04
C GLU A 420 -25.43 -18.30 -3.82
N LYS A 421 -25.49 -18.85 -5.05
CA LYS A 421 -26.70 -18.90 -5.88
C LYS A 421 -27.46 -20.23 -5.75
N GLY A 422 -26.99 -21.15 -4.93
CA GLY A 422 -27.61 -22.47 -4.75
C GLY A 422 -27.18 -23.50 -5.81
N GLU A 423 -26.15 -23.23 -6.61
CA GLU A 423 -25.66 -24.17 -7.61
C GLU A 423 -24.74 -25.20 -6.95
N PRO A 424 -24.94 -26.51 -7.18
CA PRO A 424 -24.07 -27.53 -6.59
C PRO A 424 -22.69 -27.53 -7.26
N GLY A 425 -21.65 -27.79 -6.47
CA GLY A 425 -20.27 -27.90 -6.92
C GLY A 425 -19.31 -27.38 -5.85
N ASP A 426 -18.01 -27.56 -6.07
CA ASP A 426 -17.03 -27.18 -5.06
C ASP A 426 -16.47 -25.80 -5.35
N PHE A 427 -16.84 -24.81 -4.56
CA PHE A 427 -16.43 -23.42 -4.74
C PHE A 427 -15.41 -23.04 -3.68
N GLY A 428 -14.30 -22.43 -4.10
CA GLY A 428 -13.32 -21.92 -3.16
C GLY A 428 -13.83 -20.68 -2.42
N VAL A 429 -13.32 -20.49 -1.20
CA VAL A 429 -13.65 -19.35 -0.33
C VAL A 429 -12.41 -18.51 -0.05
N THR A 430 -12.55 -17.19 -0.05
CA THR A 430 -11.56 -16.25 0.52
C THR A 430 -12.25 -15.25 1.42
N TYR A 431 -11.51 -14.63 2.33
CA TYR A 431 -12.02 -13.55 3.17
C TYR A 431 -11.28 -12.26 2.89
N ARG A 432 -12.00 -11.16 2.94
CA ARG A 432 -11.40 -9.83 3.05
C ARG A 432 -11.76 -9.21 4.40
N ALA A 433 -10.75 -9.04 5.23
CA ALA A 433 -10.82 -8.34 6.49
C ALA A 433 -10.48 -6.85 6.35
N TYR A 434 -11.06 -6.03 7.22
CA TYR A 434 -10.89 -4.58 7.24
C TYR A 434 -10.09 -4.17 8.47
N LEU A 435 -8.88 -3.67 8.24
CA LEU A 435 -7.91 -3.35 9.27
C LEU A 435 -7.69 -1.85 9.33
N LEU A 436 -7.92 -1.26 10.50
CA LEU A 436 -7.57 0.11 10.82
C LEU A 436 -6.23 0.13 11.57
N ILE A 437 -5.19 0.69 10.95
CA ILE A 437 -3.90 0.93 11.62
C ILE A 437 -3.95 2.30 12.27
N THR A 438 -3.86 2.32 13.61
CA THR A 438 -3.87 3.53 14.42
C THR A 438 -2.47 3.79 14.99
N PRO A 439 -2.21 4.98 15.56
CA PRO A 439 -0.97 5.24 16.28
C PRO A 439 -0.73 4.27 17.46
N ASP A 440 -1.78 3.78 18.12
CA ASP A 440 -1.66 2.87 19.26
C ASP A 440 -1.61 1.39 18.88
N GLY A 441 -1.99 1.05 17.66
CA GLY A 441 -2.04 -0.33 17.22
C GLY A 441 -3.14 -0.62 16.20
N PRO A 442 -3.22 -1.87 15.75
CA PRO A 442 -4.24 -2.32 14.81
C PRO A 442 -5.62 -2.46 15.48
N VAL A 443 -6.66 -2.20 14.70
CA VAL A 443 -8.07 -2.38 15.09
C VAL A 443 -8.79 -3.11 13.97
N TYR A 444 -9.47 -4.19 14.30
CA TYR A 444 -10.30 -4.95 13.36
C TYR A 444 -11.68 -4.29 13.20
N LEU A 445 -12.10 -4.04 11.96
CA LEU A 445 -13.36 -3.38 11.63
C LEU A 445 -14.41 -4.31 11.00
N GLY A 446 -14.12 -5.59 10.86
CA GLY A 446 -15.02 -6.59 10.29
C GLY A 446 -14.44 -7.24 9.04
N ALA A 447 -15.20 -8.13 8.42
CA ALA A 447 -14.81 -8.81 7.20
C ALA A 447 -15.99 -9.08 6.26
N LYS A 448 -15.66 -9.64 5.10
CA LYS A 448 -16.61 -10.28 4.17
C LYS A 448 -16.00 -11.56 3.63
N GLY A 449 -16.85 -12.54 3.33
CA GLY A 449 -16.49 -13.70 2.53
C GLY A 449 -16.63 -13.40 1.05
N ASN A 450 -15.80 -14.02 0.24
CA ASN A 450 -15.96 -14.15 -1.20
C ASN A 450 -16.00 -15.63 -1.53
N VAL A 451 -16.99 -16.03 -2.32
CA VAL A 451 -17.16 -17.40 -2.79
C VAL A 451 -16.98 -17.40 -4.30
N GLY A 452 -16.19 -18.33 -4.81
CA GLY A 452 -16.02 -18.52 -6.26
C GLY A 452 -17.37 -18.70 -6.97
N ASP A 453 -17.49 -18.18 -8.20
CA ASP A 453 -18.67 -18.42 -9.04
C ASP A 453 -18.47 -19.54 -10.08
N VAL A 454 -17.25 -20.05 -10.21
CA VAL A 454 -16.90 -21.21 -11.04
C VAL A 454 -16.45 -22.34 -10.11
N PRO A 455 -17.04 -23.54 -10.20
CA PRO A 455 -16.63 -24.66 -9.38
C PRO A 455 -15.24 -25.17 -9.79
N VAL A 456 -14.48 -25.65 -8.80
CA VAL A 456 -13.22 -26.34 -9.03
C VAL A 456 -13.51 -27.66 -9.78
N PRO A 457 -12.87 -27.90 -10.93
CA PRO A 457 -13.10 -29.12 -11.69
C PRO A 457 -12.60 -30.35 -10.93
N ALA A 458 -13.19 -31.51 -11.22
CA ALA A 458 -12.79 -32.78 -10.61
C ALA A 458 -11.33 -33.16 -10.92
N GLU A 459 -10.82 -32.74 -12.09
CA GLU A 459 -9.47 -33.01 -12.55
C GLU A 459 -8.84 -31.74 -13.12
N LEU A 460 -7.52 -31.64 -12.98
CA LEU A 460 -6.72 -30.57 -13.54
C LEU A 460 -5.51 -31.17 -14.27
N PRO A 461 -5.37 -30.95 -15.60
CA PRO A 461 -4.23 -31.45 -16.35
C PRO A 461 -2.93 -30.73 -15.93
N ALA A 462 -1.80 -31.40 -16.14
CA ALA A 462 -0.49 -30.79 -15.95
C ALA A 462 -0.23 -29.67 -16.97
N GLY A 463 0.62 -28.72 -16.60
CA GLY A 463 1.03 -27.58 -17.42
C GLY A 463 0.50 -26.24 -16.90
N ARG A 464 0.46 -25.26 -17.81
CA ARG A 464 -0.07 -23.92 -17.54
C ARG A 464 -1.59 -23.94 -17.54
N ILE A 465 -2.19 -23.32 -16.53
CA ILE A 465 -3.64 -23.28 -16.40
C ILE A 465 -4.19 -22.09 -17.17
N GLU A 466 -5.07 -22.37 -18.13
CA GLU A 466 -5.66 -21.36 -19.01
C GLU A 466 -6.79 -20.58 -18.32
N ASP A 467 -7.66 -21.30 -17.59
CA ASP A 467 -8.73 -20.70 -16.81
C ASP A 467 -8.41 -20.72 -15.32
N ILE A 468 -8.01 -19.57 -14.79
CA ILE A 468 -7.65 -19.40 -13.38
C ILE A 468 -8.87 -19.16 -12.47
N ARG A 469 -10.06 -18.91 -13.04
CA ARG A 469 -11.25 -18.51 -12.26
C ARG A 469 -11.67 -19.51 -11.18
N PRO A 470 -11.61 -20.84 -11.39
CA PRO A 470 -11.93 -21.80 -10.33
C PRO A 470 -10.97 -21.75 -9.14
N TYR A 471 -9.75 -21.25 -9.35
CA TYR A 471 -8.63 -21.34 -8.40
C TYR A 471 -8.28 -19.99 -7.76
N VAL A 472 -8.75 -18.88 -8.33
CA VAL A 472 -8.46 -17.52 -7.85
C VAL A 472 -9.76 -16.82 -7.47
N ILE A 473 -10.09 -16.86 -6.18
CA ILE A 473 -11.30 -16.25 -5.66
C ILE A 473 -11.04 -14.78 -5.31
N ASN A 474 -11.38 -13.89 -6.25
CA ASN A 474 -11.31 -12.44 -6.07
C ASN A 474 -12.58 -11.79 -6.66
N GLY A 475 -13.12 -10.77 -5.99
CA GLY A 475 -14.31 -10.03 -6.43
C GLY A 475 -14.19 -9.36 -7.82
N MET A 476 -12.98 -9.28 -8.40
CA MET A 476 -12.79 -8.80 -9.78
C MET A 476 -12.73 -9.91 -10.85
N VAL A 477 -12.61 -11.18 -10.45
CA VAL A 477 -12.36 -12.30 -11.38
C VAL A 477 -13.59 -13.19 -11.53
N ALA A 478 -14.21 -13.59 -10.40
CA ALA A 478 -15.21 -14.67 -10.40
C ALA A 478 -15.72 -14.94 -8.97
N ALA A 479 -16.33 -13.97 -8.27
CA ALA A 479 -16.79 -14.22 -6.90
C ALA A 479 -18.05 -13.46 -6.49
N THR A 480 -18.88 -14.11 -5.67
CA THR A 480 -20.02 -13.51 -4.97
C THR A 480 -19.63 -13.18 -3.53
N VAL A 481 -20.12 -12.05 -3.02
CA VAL A 481 -19.85 -11.61 -1.65
C VAL A 481 -20.88 -12.21 -0.70
N ARG A 482 -20.43 -12.65 0.48
CA ARG A 482 -21.27 -13.12 1.58
C ARG A 482 -20.88 -12.48 2.91
N SER A 483 -21.81 -12.48 3.87
CA SER A 483 -21.50 -12.20 5.27
C SER A 483 -20.63 -13.31 5.86
N VAL A 484 -19.81 -12.96 6.84
CA VAL A 484 -19.09 -13.96 7.65
C VAL A 484 -19.92 -14.36 8.86
N THR A 485 -19.77 -15.61 9.30
CA THR A 485 -20.37 -16.12 10.54
C THR A 485 -19.67 -15.54 11.77
N ALA A 486 -20.28 -15.69 12.96
CA ALA A 486 -19.65 -15.22 14.20
C ALA A 486 -18.31 -15.92 14.49
N ARG A 487 -18.19 -17.22 14.15
CA ARG A 487 -16.95 -17.98 14.31
C ARG A 487 -15.87 -17.50 13.36
N GLU A 488 -16.22 -17.36 12.07
CA GLU A 488 -15.31 -16.82 11.05
C GLU A 488 -14.83 -15.42 11.44
N GLU A 489 -15.72 -14.57 11.96
CA GLU A 489 -15.38 -13.22 12.42
C GLU A 489 -14.35 -13.23 13.56
N GLU A 490 -14.43 -14.16 14.52
CA GLU A 490 -13.45 -14.30 15.62
C GLU A 490 -12.08 -14.75 15.09
N GLU A 491 -12.04 -15.77 14.23
CA GLU A 491 -10.83 -16.26 13.58
C GLU A 491 -10.16 -15.16 12.74
N LEU A 492 -10.96 -14.44 11.94
CA LEU A 492 -10.52 -13.33 11.11
C LEU A 492 -10.04 -12.15 11.94
N GLU A 493 -10.69 -11.83 13.05
CA GLU A 493 -10.24 -10.78 13.98
C GLU A 493 -8.83 -11.11 14.50
N GLY A 494 -8.61 -12.34 14.99
CA GLY A 494 -7.30 -12.79 15.46
C GLY A 494 -6.22 -12.73 14.37
N ALA A 495 -6.50 -13.28 13.19
CA ALA A 495 -5.56 -13.28 12.05
C ALA A 495 -5.24 -11.87 11.56
N THR A 496 -6.25 -11.00 11.46
CA THR A 496 -6.10 -9.62 11.00
C THR A 496 -5.27 -8.78 11.97
N LEU A 497 -5.49 -8.97 13.28
CA LEU A 497 -4.72 -8.26 14.30
C LEU A 497 -3.25 -8.73 14.33
N ARG A 498 -2.93 -9.99 14.03
CA ARG A 498 -1.54 -10.45 13.84
C ARG A 498 -0.85 -9.71 12.70
N VAL A 499 -1.46 -9.67 11.51
CA VAL A 499 -0.93 -8.91 10.36
C VAL A 499 -0.81 -7.41 10.71
N GLY A 500 -1.80 -6.87 11.41
CA GLY A 500 -1.79 -5.48 11.86
C GLY A 500 -0.67 -5.14 12.85
N ARG A 501 -0.24 -6.08 13.69
CA ARG A 501 0.93 -5.90 14.57
C ARG A 501 2.22 -5.77 13.76
N VAL A 502 2.41 -6.63 12.74
CA VAL A 502 3.57 -6.52 11.82
C VAL A 502 3.61 -5.16 11.14
N ILE A 503 2.46 -4.69 10.62
CA ILE A 503 2.35 -3.38 9.98
C ILE A 503 2.63 -2.23 10.96
N HIS A 504 2.12 -2.32 12.19
CA HIS A 504 2.35 -1.31 13.23
C HIS A 504 3.81 -1.29 13.69
N ASP A 505 4.45 -2.44 13.86
CA ASP A 505 5.87 -2.54 14.20
C ASP A 505 6.76 -2.01 13.08
N PHE A 506 6.42 -2.27 11.82
CA PHE A 506 7.06 -1.61 10.68
C PHE A 506 6.96 -0.09 10.80
N LEU A 507 5.78 0.46 11.08
CA LEU A 507 5.60 1.90 11.28
C LEU A 507 6.46 2.45 12.41
N ARG A 508 6.51 1.76 13.55
CA ARG A 508 7.31 2.16 14.72
C ARG A 508 8.81 2.13 14.46
N ARG A 509 9.30 1.23 13.61
CA ARG A 509 10.72 1.20 13.19
C ARG A 509 11.01 2.27 12.14
N LYS A 510 10.13 2.41 11.14
CA LYS A 510 10.32 3.35 10.02
C LYS A 510 10.20 4.79 10.46
N HIS A 511 9.30 5.08 11.37
CA HIS A 511 9.13 6.41 11.91
C HIS A 511 9.54 6.35 13.36
N ALA A 512 10.36 7.31 13.81
CA ALA A 512 10.49 7.61 15.22
C ALA A 512 9.17 8.25 15.70
N LEU A 513 8.06 7.49 15.63
CA LEU A 513 6.78 7.86 16.22
C LEU A 513 7.13 8.16 17.67
N GLU A 514 6.97 9.42 18.07
CA GLU A 514 7.29 9.86 19.42
C GLU A 514 6.57 8.92 20.40
N THR A 515 7.33 7.97 20.94
CA THR A 515 6.90 7.12 22.03
C THR A 515 7.11 7.98 23.26
N THR A 516 6.17 8.88 23.50
CA THR A 516 6.01 9.45 24.83
C THR A 516 4.62 9.05 25.30
N PRO A 517 4.48 7.93 26.04
CA PRO A 517 3.49 7.95 27.11
C PRO A 517 3.88 9.12 28.00
N ASN A 518 2.96 10.04 28.28
CA ASN A 518 3.13 10.87 29.46
C ASN A 518 2.74 9.98 30.66
N PRO A 519 3.68 9.51 31.51
CA PRO A 519 3.33 8.78 32.73
C PRO A 519 2.72 9.67 33.82
N ALA A 520 2.43 10.95 33.52
CA ALA A 520 1.79 11.89 34.44
C ALA A 520 0.72 12.75 33.72
N ALA A 521 -0.35 12.11 33.24
CA ALA A 521 -1.62 12.76 32.91
C ALA A 521 -2.77 12.10 33.65
#